data_AF-A0A1R3G0B3-F1
#
_entry.id   AF-A0A1R3G0B3-F1
#
_cell.length_a   1.000
_cell.length_b   1.000
_cell.length_c   1.000
_cell.angle_alpha   90.00
_cell.angle_beta   90.00
_cell.angle_gamma   90.00
#
_symmetry.space_group_name_H-M   'P 1'
#
loop_
_entity.id
_entity.type
_entity.pdbx_description
1 polymer ?
#
loop_
_entity_poly.entity_id
_entity_poly.type
_entity_poly.pdbx_seq_one_letter_code
_entity_poly.pdbx_strand_id
1 'polypeptide(L)'
;MSCIPGGNPLRRFPNITWPAKSKQQWIEWFRNCDEKQVEWRAPWFSVIRPSICRANNEPWVYLMGLWGTITYSPLLVLRQYDIEQFIPLTHGLDSLEVSFDNKSVTDKMRRLAHDWKNAEYKRLYLPVASESSTRSYKDWHRDRVKDLVLPPEKDPHYPADPDSLDELTHLKYEVSRLREGVELKEMGEKYELAKTALSQELDQVFDMNLGLMSDLGKEQLERTLLQKKHDELKRKHASLLKTTSFFRNDSGKMKTNWLSEKKRKLTFLDADRRVITWKKQGEKSEAEREQAQAKLEAEKEKNQTIQIENTRANIRIQ
;
A
#
# COMPACT_ATOMS: atom_id res chain seq x y z
N MET A 1 -11.31 -7.54 -63.07
CA MET A 1 -12.31 -8.63 -62.93
C MET A 1 -13.68 -8.05 -63.24
N SER A 2 -14.56 -8.82 -63.87
CA SER A 2 -15.84 -8.35 -64.41
C SER A 2 -16.85 -8.03 -63.30
N CYS A 3 -17.36 -6.79 -63.32
CA CYS A 3 -18.54 -6.43 -62.55
C CYS A 3 -19.74 -7.26 -63.02
N ILE A 4 -20.47 -7.89 -62.10
CA ILE A 4 -21.73 -8.57 -62.42
C ILE A 4 -22.70 -7.52 -62.97
N PRO A 5 -23.26 -7.69 -64.19
CA PRO A 5 -24.03 -6.64 -64.83
C PRO A 5 -25.41 -6.43 -64.17
N GLY A 6 -25.72 -5.19 -63.85
CA GLY A 6 -27.08 -4.68 -64.03
C GLY A 6 -28.16 -5.11 -63.02
N GLY A 7 -27.82 -5.39 -61.76
CA GLY A 7 -28.80 -5.35 -60.68
C GLY A 7 -28.89 -3.94 -60.08
N ASN A 8 -29.82 -3.08 -60.53
CA ASN A 8 -30.17 -1.86 -59.81
C ASN A 8 -31.39 -2.16 -58.92
N PRO A 9 -31.22 -2.54 -57.63
CA PRO A 9 -32.32 -3.03 -56.79
C PRO A 9 -33.38 -1.94 -56.57
N LEU A 10 -32.96 -0.67 -56.52
CA LEU A 10 -33.85 0.49 -56.33
C LEU A 10 -34.77 0.73 -57.54
N ARG A 11 -34.43 0.27 -58.75
CA ARG A 11 -35.36 0.30 -59.90
C ARG A 11 -36.46 -0.76 -59.83
N ARG A 12 -36.36 -1.76 -58.95
CA ARG A 12 -37.42 -2.77 -58.73
C ARG A 12 -38.35 -2.44 -57.55
N PHE A 13 -38.11 -1.32 -56.87
CA PHE A 13 -38.96 -0.84 -55.77
C PHE A 13 -40.39 -0.38 -56.12
N PRO A 14 -40.75 0.10 -57.33
CA PRO A 14 -42.04 0.79 -57.53
C PRO A 14 -43.28 -0.12 -57.53
N ASN A 15 -43.12 -1.44 -57.38
CA ASN A 15 -44.22 -2.41 -57.39
C ASN A 15 -44.68 -2.84 -55.98
N ILE A 16 -44.12 -2.28 -54.90
CA ILE A 16 -44.59 -2.55 -53.54
C ILE A 16 -45.80 -1.66 -53.24
N THR A 17 -46.99 -2.21 -53.40
CA THR A 17 -48.25 -1.57 -52.98
C THR A 17 -48.41 -1.67 -51.47
N TRP A 18 -48.02 -0.62 -50.75
CA TRP A 18 -48.27 -0.49 -49.32
C TRP A 18 -49.77 -0.33 -49.05
N PRO A 19 -50.35 -1.02 -48.03
CA PRO A 19 -51.74 -0.82 -47.67
C PRO A 19 -51.94 0.59 -47.12
N ALA A 20 -52.94 1.31 -47.63
CA ALA A 20 -53.32 2.63 -47.14
C ALA A 20 -53.94 2.52 -45.73
N LYS A 21 -53.08 2.61 -44.70
CA LYS A 21 -53.44 2.61 -43.28
C LYS A 21 -53.11 3.96 -42.65
N SER A 22 -53.97 4.44 -41.75
CA SER A 22 -53.68 5.60 -40.91
C SER A 22 -52.59 5.28 -39.87
N LYS A 23 -52.00 6.30 -39.24
CA LYS A 23 -51.00 6.13 -38.16
C LYS A 23 -51.48 5.18 -37.06
N GLN A 24 -52.72 5.34 -36.59
CA GLN A 24 -53.32 4.48 -35.56
C GLN A 24 -53.51 3.04 -36.06
N GLN A 25 -53.94 2.85 -37.31
CA GLN A 25 -54.07 1.52 -37.91
C GLN A 25 -52.73 0.82 -38.15
N TRP A 26 -51.64 1.57 -38.36
CA TRP A 26 -50.28 1.02 -38.37
C TRP A 26 -49.84 0.61 -36.97
N ILE A 27 -49.99 1.47 -35.96
CA ILE A 27 -49.65 1.17 -34.56
C ILE A 27 -50.37 -0.10 -34.08
N GLU A 28 -51.69 -0.18 -34.30
CA GLU A 28 -52.48 -1.35 -33.91
C GLU A 28 -52.11 -2.61 -34.71
N TRP A 29 -51.73 -2.46 -35.98
CA TRP A 29 -51.23 -3.59 -36.77
C TRP A 29 -49.90 -4.10 -36.24
N PHE A 30 -48.91 -3.22 -36.00
CA PHE A 30 -47.59 -3.60 -35.47
C PHE A 30 -47.69 -4.21 -34.05
N ARG A 31 -48.58 -3.71 -33.19
CA ARG A 31 -48.82 -4.27 -31.85
C ARG A 31 -49.31 -5.72 -31.86
N ASN A 32 -50.15 -6.06 -32.83
CA ASN A 32 -50.72 -7.40 -32.99
C ASN A 32 -50.01 -8.23 -34.07
N CYS A 33 -48.83 -7.78 -34.54
CA CYS A 33 -48.13 -8.41 -35.66
C CYS A 33 -47.33 -9.63 -35.20
N ASP A 34 -47.58 -10.78 -35.84
CA ASP A 34 -46.80 -12.00 -35.60
C ASP A 34 -45.54 -12.07 -36.49
N GLU A 35 -44.55 -12.84 -36.05
CA GLU A 35 -43.30 -13.14 -36.77
C GLU A 35 -43.54 -13.59 -38.22
N LYS A 36 -44.65 -14.30 -38.46
CA LYS A 36 -45.10 -14.82 -39.76
C LYS A 36 -45.75 -13.80 -40.69
N GLN A 37 -46.18 -12.65 -40.17
CA GLN A 37 -46.83 -11.59 -40.94
C GLN A 37 -45.84 -10.56 -41.51
N VAL A 38 -44.57 -10.64 -41.08
CA VAL A 38 -43.48 -9.77 -41.54
C VAL A 38 -42.53 -10.56 -42.44
N GLU A 39 -42.46 -10.20 -43.72
CA GLU A 39 -41.38 -10.69 -44.58
C GLU A 39 -40.08 -9.95 -44.22
N TRP A 40 -39.25 -10.59 -43.40
CA TRP A 40 -37.94 -10.07 -42.99
C TRP A 40 -36.92 -10.00 -44.14
N ARG A 41 -37.25 -10.57 -45.30
CA ARG A 41 -36.39 -10.64 -46.48
C ARG A 41 -36.79 -9.55 -47.46
N ALA A 42 -35.81 -8.81 -47.98
CA ALA A 42 -36.09 -7.92 -49.10
C ALA A 42 -36.38 -8.74 -50.38
N PRO A 43 -37.42 -8.45 -51.18
CA PRO A 43 -37.82 -9.29 -52.32
C PRO A 43 -36.71 -9.57 -53.36
N TRP A 44 -35.71 -8.69 -53.47
CA TRP A 44 -34.56 -8.89 -54.36
C TRP A 44 -33.47 -9.83 -53.79
N PHE A 45 -33.43 -10.10 -52.48
CA PHE A 45 -32.52 -11.08 -51.88
C PHE A 45 -32.87 -12.52 -52.30
N SER A 46 -34.14 -12.82 -52.57
CA SER A 46 -34.56 -14.14 -53.07
C SER A 46 -33.94 -14.54 -54.42
N VAL A 47 -33.39 -13.58 -55.19
CA VAL A 47 -32.70 -13.83 -56.47
C VAL A 47 -31.20 -14.03 -56.30
N ILE A 48 -30.60 -13.57 -55.19
CA ILE A 48 -29.16 -13.57 -54.97
C ILE A 48 -28.91 -14.06 -53.54
N ARG A 49 -28.48 -15.32 -53.34
CA ARG A 49 -28.01 -15.80 -52.03
C ARG A 49 -26.82 -14.95 -51.56
N PRO A 50 -26.99 -14.02 -50.62
CA PRO A 50 -25.99 -13.00 -50.39
C PRO A 50 -24.91 -13.54 -49.45
N SER A 51 -23.66 -13.22 -49.75
CA SER A 51 -22.54 -13.39 -48.82
C SER A 51 -22.63 -12.35 -47.71
N ILE A 52 -22.16 -12.71 -46.52
CA ILE A 52 -21.92 -11.73 -45.47
C ILE A 52 -20.53 -11.14 -45.70
N CYS A 53 -20.48 -9.81 -45.78
CA CYS A 53 -19.24 -9.05 -45.84
C CYS A 53 -18.55 -9.13 -44.46
N ARG A 54 -17.25 -9.44 -44.44
CA ARG A 54 -16.41 -9.38 -43.24
C ARG A 54 -15.13 -8.61 -43.55
N ALA A 55 -14.85 -7.58 -42.76
CA ALA A 55 -13.59 -6.87 -42.78
C ALA A 55 -12.60 -7.57 -41.83
N ASN A 56 -11.35 -7.80 -42.24
CA ASN A 56 -10.27 -8.35 -41.42
C ASN A 56 -10.61 -9.62 -40.60
N ASN A 57 -11.47 -10.49 -41.13
CA ASN A 57 -12.00 -11.69 -40.47
C ASN A 57 -12.86 -11.45 -39.20
N GLU A 58 -13.15 -10.19 -38.88
CA GLU A 58 -14.08 -9.79 -37.81
C GLU A 58 -15.55 -10.06 -38.20
N PRO A 59 -16.47 -10.25 -37.22
CA PRO A 59 -17.90 -10.42 -37.47
C PRO A 59 -18.69 -9.09 -37.62
N TRP A 60 -17.99 -7.95 -37.70
CA TRP A 60 -18.55 -6.61 -37.86
C TRP A 60 -18.09 -5.93 -39.16
N VAL A 61 -18.88 -4.94 -39.57
CA VAL A 61 -18.67 -4.05 -40.72
C VAL A 61 -18.90 -2.61 -40.24
N TYR A 62 -18.05 -1.68 -40.68
CA TYR A 62 -18.11 -0.28 -40.24
C TYR A 62 -18.94 0.55 -41.22
N LEU A 63 -20.16 0.94 -40.85
CA LEU A 63 -20.97 1.80 -41.69
C LEU A 63 -20.51 3.25 -41.50
N MET A 64 -19.99 3.87 -42.57
CA MET A 64 -19.59 5.28 -42.56
C MET A 64 -20.80 6.17 -42.84
N GLY A 65 -21.14 7.02 -41.87
CA GLY A 65 -22.18 8.05 -42.00
C GLY A 65 -21.57 9.45 -42.15
N LEU A 66 -22.42 10.48 -42.08
CA LEU A 66 -22.00 11.89 -42.14
C LEU A 66 -21.25 12.37 -40.88
N TRP A 67 -21.56 11.76 -39.73
CA TRP A 67 -21.06 12.20 -38.41
C TRP A 67 -19.96 11.30 -37.82
N GLY A 68 -19.75 10.12 -38.41
CA GLY A 68 -18.76 9.17 -37.93
C GLY A 68 -18.88 7.79 -38.58
N THR A 69 -18.29 6.78 -37.94
CA THR A 69 -18.58 5.37 -38.23
C THR A 69 -19.36 4.73 -37.10
N ILE A 70 -20.42 3.99 -37.45
CA ILE A 70 -21.09 3.05 -36.54
C ILE A 70 -20.70 1.62 -36.89
N THR A 71 -20.64 0.77 -35.88
CA THR A 71 -20.32 -0.65 -36.03
C THR A 71 -21.58 -1.47 -36.20
N TYR A 72 -21.63 -2.25 -37.28
CA TYR A 72 -22.76 -3.09 -37.61
C TYR A 72 -22.33 -4.54 -37.69
N SER A 73 -22.96 -5.45 -36.94
CA SER A 73 -22.79 -6.88 -37.18
C SER A 73 -23.92 -7.40 -38.07
N PRO A 74 -23.62 -7.92 -39.28
CA PRO A 74 -24.62 -8.62 -40.10
C PRO A 74 -25.23 -9.86 -39.40
N LEU A 75 -24.63 -10.35 -38.30
CA LEU A 75 -25.19 -11.42 -37.48
C LEU A 75 -26.45 -10.98 -36.70
N LEU A 76 -26.71 -9.67 -36.59
CA LEU A 76 -27.93 -9.12 -35.97
C LEU A 76 -29.19 -9.30 -36.84
N VAL A 77 -29.04 -9.62 -38.13
CA VAL A 77 -30.13 -9.59 -39.13
C VAL A 77 -30.18 -10.82 -40.04
N LEU A 78 -29.76 -11.99 -39.55
CA LEU A 78 -29.60 -13.22 -40.35
C LEU A 78 -30.87 -13.66 -41.09
N ARG A 79 -32.06 -13.30 -40.60
CA ARG A 79 -33.35 -13.50 -41.30
C ARG A 79 -33.37 -12.85 -42.70
N GLN A 80 -32.74 -11.70 -42.87
CA GLN A 80 -32.64 -11.01 -44.17
C GLN A 80 -31.89 -11.86 -45.21
N TYR A 81 -31.01 -12.75 -44.75
CA TYR A 81 -30.17 -13.64 -45.56
C TYR A 81 -30.73 -15.06 -45.68
N ASP A 82 -31.97 -15.31 -45.21
CA ASP A 82 -32.59 -16.64 -45.12
C ASP A 82 -31.86 -17.64 -44.21
N ILE A 83 -31.25 -17.12 -43.13
CA ILE A 83 -30.48 -17.88 -42.15
C ILE A 83 -31.18 -17.82 -40.79
N GLU A 84 -31.16 -18.94 -40.06
CA GLU A 84 -31.73 -19.01 -38.71
C GLU A 84 -31.04 -18.01 -37.75
N GLN A 85 -31.85 -17.20 -37.07
CA GLN A 85 -31.35 -16.19 -36.14
C GLN A 85 -31.05 -16.80 -34.76
N PHE A 86 -29.78 -16.70 -34.36
CA PHE A 86 -29.26 -17.05 -33.04
C PHE A 86 -28.84 -15.80 -32.25
N ILE A 87 -28.45 -15.97 -30.98
CA ILE A 87 -27.98 -14.86 -30.12
C ILE A 87 -26.69 -14.26 -30.74
N PRO A 88 -26.73 -13.01 -31.22
CA PRO A 88 -25.58 -12.40 -31.88
C PRO A 88 -24.49 -12.11 -30.86
N LEU A 89 -23.23 -12.25 -31.26
CA LEU A 89 -22.12 -11.71 -30.48
C LEU A 89 -22.22 -10.17 -30.54
N THR A 90 -22.33 -9.50 -29.40
CA THR A 90 -22.40 -8.03 -29.31
C THR A 90 -21.22 -7.40 -28.57
N HIS A 91 -20.29 -8.22 -28.08
CA HIS A 91 -19.12 -7.76 -27.33
C HIS A 91 -18.18 -6.93 -28.22
N GLY A 92 -17.90 -5.69 -27.83
CA GLY A 92 -17.00 -4.77 -28.52
C GLY A 92 -17.67 -3.90 -29.59
N LEU A 93 -18.99 -4.02 -29.81
CA LEU A 93 -19.72 -3.18 -30.78
C LEU A 93 -19.69 -1.70 -30.40
N ASP A 94 -19.75 -1.42 -29.10
CA ASP A 94 -19.64 -0.12 -28.42
C ASP A 94 -18.25 0.52 -28.56
N SER A 95 -17.18 -0.28 -28.46
CA SER A 95 -15.78 0.17 -28.48
C SER A 95 -15.29 0.72 -29.83
N LEU A 96 -16.16 0.70 -30.85
CA LEU A 96 -15.80 0.87 -32.25
C LEU A 96 -16.51 2.04 -32.96
N GLU A 97 -17.39 2.77 -32.28
CA GLU A 97 -17.93 4.04 -32.78
C GLU A 97 -16.86 5.15 -32.81
N VAL A 98 -16.94 6.04 -33.80
CA VAL A 98 -15.90 7.06 -34.05
C VAL A 98 -16.52 8.31 -34.66
N SER A 99 -16.49 9.46 -33.97
CA SER A 99 -16.81 10.77 -34.57
C SER A 99 -15.63 11.31 -35.39
N PHE A 100 -15.90 12.20 -36.35
CA PHE A 100 -14.85 12.76 -37.23
C PHE A 100 -13.96 13.85 -36.58
N ASP A 101 -14.23 14.27 -35.35
CA ASP A 101 -13.72 15.54 -34.79
C ASP A 101 -12.25 15.55 -34.35
N ASN A 102 -11.58 14.39 -34.34
CA ASN A 102 -10.29 14.23 -33.66
C ASN A 102 -9.17 13.78 -34.63
N LYS A 103 -7.96 14.35 -34.57
CA LYS A 103 -6.89 14.08 -35.57
C LYS A 103 -6.47 12.60 -35.65
N SER A 104 -6.54 11.88 -34.53
CA SER A 104 -6.30 10.43 -34.44
C SER A 104 -7.31 9.59 -35.25
N VAL A 105 -8.48 10.15 -35.55
CA VAL A 105 -9.53 9.50 -36.36
C VAL A 105 -9.05 9.29 -37.79
N THR A 106 -8.26 10.21 -38.36
CA THR A 106 -7.75 10.11 -39.75
C THR A 106 -7.05 8.77 -40.02
N ASP A 107 -6.26 8.28 -39.07
CA ASP A 107 -5.54 7.01 -39.21
C ASP A 107 -6.41 5.79 -38.88
N LYS A 108 -7.48 5.95 -38.09
CA LYS A 108 -8.51 4.92 -37.92
C LYS A 108 -9.34 4.80 -39.21
N MET A 109 -9.82 5.91 -39.76
CA MET A 109 -10.54 6.00 -41.04
C MET A 109 -9.73 5.45 -42.23
N ARG A 110 -8.42 5.74 -42.31
CA ARG A 110 -7.58 5.16 -43.36
C ARG A 110 -7.47 3.63 -43.26
N ARG A 111 -7.45 3.09 -42.03
CA ARG A 111 -7.54 1.64 -41.79
C ARG A 111 -8.92 1.11 -42.19
N LEU A 112 -10.01 1.70 -41.70
CA LEU A 112 -11.37 1.29 -42.07
C LEU A 112 -11.61 1.29 -43.59
N ALA A 113 -11.13 2.31 -44.32
CA ALA A 113 -11.22 2.37 -45.78
C ALA A 113 -10.36 1.31 -46.48
N HIS A 114 -9.22 0.93 -45.91
CA HIS A 114 -8.40 -0.19 -46.38
C HIS A 114 -9.08 -1.54 -46.12
N ASP A 115 -9.64 -1.72 -44.93
CA ASP A 115 -10.35 -2.93 -44.51
C ASP A 115 -11.60 -3.16 -45.37
N TRP A 116 -12.34 -2.10 -45.69
CA TRP A 116 -13.45 -2.11 -46.66
C TRP A 116 -13.01 -2.50 -48.08
N LYS A 117 -11.87 -1.97 -48.53
CA LYS A 117 -11.32 -2.27 -49.87
C LYS A 117 -10.90 -3.73 -49.98
N ASN A 118 -10.51 -4.35 -48.87
CA ASN A 118 -10.06 -5.75 -48.80
C ASN A 118 -11.11 -6.69 -48.20
N ALA A 119 -12.37 -6.25 -48.03
CA ALA A 119 -13.37 -7.02 -47.31
C ALA A 119 -13.70 -8.35 -48.00
N GLU A 120 -13.73 -9.43 -47.22
CA GLU A 120 -13.99 -10.78 -47.72
C GLU A 120 -15.49 -11.09 -47.68
N TYR A 121 -16.03 -11.51 -48.82
CA TYR A 121 -17.41 -11.93 -48.96
C TYR A 121 -17.54 -13.42 -48.64
N LYS A 122 -17.83 -13.77 -47.39
CA LYS A 122 -18.01 -15.17 -46.97
C LYS A 122 -19.48 -15.58 -47.03
N ARG A 123 -19.76 -16.66 -47.76
CA ARG A 123 -21.05 -17.36 -47.63
C ARG A 123 -21.05 -18.05 -46.27
N LEU A 124 -22.05 -17.76 -45.44
CA LEU A 124 -22.26 -18.52 -44.22
C LEU A 124 -22.94 -19.85 -44.58
N TYR A 125 -22.32 -20.95 -44.18
CA TYR A 125 -22.91 -22.29 -44.23
C TYR A 125 -23.65 -22.55 -42.93
N LEU A 126 -24.69 -21.75 -42.68
CA LEU A 126 -25.58 -21.88 -41.53
C LEU A 126 -26.90 -22.54 -41.96
N PRO A 127 -27.67 -23.11 -41.03
CA PRO A 127 -29.01 -23.60 -41.31
C PRO A 127 -29.87 -22.54 -41.99
N VAL A 128 -30.60 -22.96 -43.02
CA VAL A 128 -31.66 -22.14 -43.63
C VAL A 128 -32.67 -21.79 -42.54
N ALA A 129 -33.18 -20.57 -42.55
CA ALA A 129 -34.19 -20.13 -41.59
C ALA A 129 -35.38 -21.11 -41.57
N SER A 130 -35.68 -21.66 -40.40
CA SER A 130 -37.02 -22.20 -40.14
C SER A 130 -38.03 -21.05 -40.09
N GLU A 131 -39.34 -21.34 -40.06
CA GLU A 131 -40.38 -20.32 -39.82
C GLU A 131 -40.23 -19.57 -38.47
N SER A 132 -39.26 -19.94 -37.63
CA SER A 132 -39.03 -19.34 -36.32
C SER A 132 -37.55 -19.15 -35.98
N SER A 133 -37.25 -18.08 -35.23
CA SER A 133 -35.98 -17.96 -34.49
C SER A 133 -35.74 -19.10 -33.51
N THR A 134 -34.47 -19.42 -33.26
CA THR A 134 -34.05 -20.30 -32.14
C THR A 134 -34.71 -19.89 -30.82
N ARG A 135 -35.07 -20.89 -29.99
CA ARG A 135 -35.66 -20.66 -28.65
C ARG A 135 -34.79 -19.74 -27.80
N SER A 136 -33.49 -19.99 -27.76
CA SER A 136 -32.52 -19.18 -27.00
C SER A 136 -32.48 -17.71 -27.44
N TYR A 137 -32.66 -17.43 -28.74
CA TYR A 137 -32.77 -16.05 -29.23
C TYR A 137 -34.08 -15.38 -28.78
N LYS A 138 -35.21 -16.09 -28.80
CA LYS A 138 -36.50 -15.58 -28.31
C LYS A 138 -36.44 -15.28 -26.81
N ASP A 139 -35.77 -16.12 -26.04
CA ASP A 139 -35.56 -15.93 -24.61
C ASP A 139 -34.64 -14.72 -24.33
N TRP A 140 -33.47 -14.65 -24.99
CA TRP A 140 -32.54 -13.51 -24.91
C TRP A 140 -33.20 -12.17 -25.29
N HIS A 141 -33.99 -12.15 -26.37
CA HIS A 141 -34.69 -10.94 -26.81
C HIS A 141 -35.71 -10.48 -25.77
N ARG A 142 -36.50 -11.40 -25.19
CA ARG A 142 -37.50 -11.08 -24.17
C ARG A 142 -36.88 -10.49 -22.91
N ASP A 143 -35.69 -10.95 -22.51
CA ASP A 143 -34.98 -10.36 -21.38
C ASP A 143 -34.41 -8.98 -21.70
N ARG A 144 -33.88 -8.76 -22.92
CA ARG A 144 -33.36 -7.44 -23.34
C ARG A 144 -34.43 -6.37 -23.57
N VAL A 145 -35.67 -6.76 -23.91
CA VAL A 145 -36.80 -5.82 -24.04
C VAL A 145 -37.16 -5.15 -22.71
N LYS A 146 -36.77 -5.72 -21.56
CA LYS A 146 -36.96 -5.09 -20.24
C LYS A 146 -36.12 -3.82 -20.06
N ASP A 147 -35.01 -3.71 -20.78
CA ASP A 147 -34.09 -2.56 -20.74
C ASP A 147 -34.46 -1.48 -21.77
N LEU A 148 -35.41 -1.76 -22.67
CA LEU A 148 -35.92 -0.80 -23.66
C LEU A 148 -37.11 -0.03 -23.09
N VAL A 149 -36.92 1.26 -22.83
CA VAL A 149 -38.02 2.17 -22.49
C VAL A 149 -38.92 2.33 -23.72
N LEU A 150 -40.03 1.58 -23.74
CA LEU A 150 -41.07 1.78 -24.73
C LEU A 150 -41.81 3.10 -24.46
N PRO A 151 -42.25 3.85 -25.50
CA PRO A 151 -43.08 5.03 -25.31
C PRO A 151 -44.32 4.72 -24.45
N PRO A 152 -44.68 5.57 -23.47
CA PRO A 152 -45.81 5.33 -22.58
C PRO A 152 -47.10 5.05 -23.35
N GLU A 153 -47.77 3.95 -23.03
CA GLU A 153 -48.81 3.38 -23.90
C GLU A 153 -50.04 4.30 -24.12
N LYS A 154 -50.25 5.29 -23.23
CA LYS A 154 -51.46 6.14 -23.14
C LYS A 154 -51.20 7.58 -22.65
N ASP A 155 -50.05 8.19 -22.91
CA ASP A 155 -49.86 9.62 -22.60
C ASP A 155 -50.27 10.53 -23.79
N PRO A 156 -51.33 11.37 -23.67
CA PRO A 156 -51.71 12.34 -24.70
C PRO A 156 -50.66 13.44 -24.95
N HIS A 157 -49.72 13.64 -24.01
CA HIS A 157 -48.68 14.66 -24.07
C HIS A 157 -47.35 14.15 -24.62
N TYR A 158 -47.24 12.85 -24.95
CA TYR A 158 -46.04 12.33 -25.62
C TYR A 158 -45.95 12.94 -27.03
N PRO A 159 -44.84 13.61 -27.39
CA PRO A 159 -44.71 14.27 -28.69
C PRO A 159 -44.81 13.23 -29.81
N ALA A 160 -45.74 13.45 -30.74
CA ALA A 160 -46.14 12.46 -31.74
C ALA A 160 -45.86 12.88 -33.19
N ASP A 161 -45.21 14.03 -33.39
CA ASP A 161 -44.85 14.62 -34.68
C ASP A 161 -43.60 13.96 -35.30
N PRO A 162 -43.29 14.17 -36.60
CA PRO A 162 -42.15 13.54 -37.27
C PRO A 162 -40.80 13.79 -36.59
N ASP A 163 -40.65 14.92 -35.89
CA ASP A 163 -39.43 15.28 -35.15
C ASP A 163 -39.33 14.60 -33.76
N SER A 164 -40.33 13.79 -33.38
CA SER A 164 -40.31 13.01 -32.13
C SER A 164 -39.39 11.78 -32.17
N LEU A 165 -38.74 11.52 -33.31
CA LEU A 165 -37.74 10.46 -33.46
C LEU A 165 -36.32 10.90 -33.07
N ASP A 166 -36.14 12.18 -32.73
CA ASP A 166 -34.90 12.69 -32.13
C ASP A 166 -34.83 12.26 -30.66
N GLU A 167 -33.79 11.51 -30.28
CA GLU A 167 -33.53 11.06 -28.91
C GLU A 167 -33.55 12.24 -27.93
N LEU A 168 -33.08 13.41 -28.37
CA LEU A 168 -33.06 14.64 -27.57
C LEU A 168 -34.48 15.11 -27.19
N THR A 169 -35.50 14.84 -28.01
CA THR A 169 -36.90 15.19 -27.75
C THR A 169 -37.52 14.23 -26.73
N HIS A 170 -37.26 12.93 -26.85
CA HIS A 170 -37.66 11.96 -25.83
C HIS A 170 -36.96 12.25 -24.48
N LEU A 171 -35.65 12.52 -24.49
CA LEU A 171 -34.88 12.89 -23.30
C LEU A 171 -35.40 14.18 -22.65
N LYS A 172 -35.80 15.20 -23.42
CA LYS A 172 -36.41 16.42 -22.89
C LYS A 172 -37.73 16.13 -22.18
N TYR A 173 -38.60 15.30 -22.76
CA TYR A 173 -39.85 14.87 -22.13
C TYR A 173 -39.57 14.08 -20.85
N GLU A 174 -38.64 13.12 -20.89
CA GLU A 174 -38.28 12.27 -19.74
C GLU A 174 -37.70 13.09 -18.58
N VAL A 175 -36.78 14.02 -18.88
CA VAL A 175 -36.20 14.96 -17.91
C VAL A 175 -37.27 15.88 -17.34
N SER A 176 -38.27 16.30 -18.12
CA SER A 176 -39.37 17.14 -17.64
C SER A 176 -40.29 16.35 -16.70
N ARG A 177 -40.69 15.13 -17.10
CA ARG A 177 -41.51 14.23 -16.29
C ARG A 177 -40.82 13.86 -14.97
N LEU A 178 -39.52 13.55 -15.00
CA LEU A 178 -38.74 13.27 -13.79
C LEU A 178 -38.58 14.50 -12.90
N ARG A 179 -38.40 15.70 -13.48
CA ARG A 179 -38.23 16.98 -12.76
C ARG A 179 -39.52 17.46 -12.08
N GLU A 180 -40.66 17.21 -12.71
CA GLU A 180 -41.99 17.45 -12.12
C GLU A 180 -42.38 16.35 -11.13
N GLY A 181 -41.89 15.13 -11.36
CA GLY A 181 -41.95 14.00 -10.44
C GLY A 181 -41.31 14.30 -9.08
N VAL A 182 -41.89 13.70 -8.04
CA VAL A 182 -41.43 13.82 -6.65
C VAL A 182 -39.99 13.31 -6.48
N GLU A 183 -39.58 12.33 -7.29
CA GLU A 183 -38.30 11.63 -7.20
C GLU A 183 -37.06 12.53 -7.33
N LEU A 184 -37.02 13.48 -8.28
CA LEU A 184 -35.87 14.39 -8.41
C LEU A 184 -35.80 15.43 -7.29
N LYS A 185 -36.95 15.81 -6.72
CA LYS A 185 -37.00 16.68 -5.54
C LYS A 185 -36.50 15.94 -4.30
N GLU A 186 -37.01 14.73 -4.05
CA GLU A 186 -36.51 13.87 -2.98
C GLU A 186 -35.02 13.55 -3.12
N MET A 187 -34.52 13.31 -4.32
CA MET A 187 -33.09 13.05 -4.55
C MET A 187 -32.26 14.32 -4.30
N GLY A 188 -32.74 15.50 -4.73
CA GLY A 188 -32.12 16.78 -4.41
C GLY A 188 -32.11 17.09 -2.90
N GLU A 189 -33.21 16.82 -2.20
CA GLU A 189 -33.30 16.94 -0.74
C GLU A 189 -32.36 15.97 -0.02
N LYS A 190 -32.33 14.70 -0.44
CA LYS A 190 -31.37 13.68 0.06
C LYS A 190 -29.91 14.10 -0.20
N TYR A 191 -29.62 14.71 -1.35
CA TYR A 191 -28.29 15.20 -1.69
C TYR A 191 -27.86 16.38 -0.80
N GLU A 192 -28.72 17.39 -0.60
CA GLU A 192 -28.41 18.51 0.30
C GLU A 192 -28.35 18.08 1.77
N LEU A 193 -29.18 17.12 2.21
CA LEU A 193 -29.06 16.48 3.53
C LEU A 193 -27.71 15.74 3.68
N ALA A 194 -27.31 14.93 2.70
CA ALA A 194 -26.01 14.24 2.74
C ALA A 194 -24.82 15.21 2.74
N LYS A 195 -24.92 16.30 1.98
CA LYS A 195 -23.91 17.37 1.92
C LYS A 195 -23.80 18.14 3.23
N THR A 196 -24.92 18.45 3.90
CA THR A 196 -24.90 19.08 5.23
C THR A 196 -24.37 18.14 6.31
N ALA A 197 -24.72 16.85 6.27
CA ALA A 197 -24.15 15.84 7.17
C ALA A 197 -22.63 15.70 7.00
N LEU A 198 -22.13 15.62 5.75
CA LEU A 198 -20.69 15.56 5.47
C LEU A 198 -19.94 16.81 5.95
N SER A 199 -20.57 17.99 5.86
CA SER A 199 -20.00 19.23 6.43
C SER A 199 -19.88 19.14 7.96
N GLN A 200 -20.90 18.62 8.64
CA GLN A 200 -20.86 18.44 10.10
C GLN A 200 -19.82 17.39 10.54
N GLU A 201 -19.60 16.33 9.75
CA GLU A 201 -18.51 15.37 10.00
C GLU A 201 -17.13 16.03 9.84
N LEU A 202 -16.96 16.90 8.83
CA LEU A 202 -15.72 17.63 8.62
C LEU A 202 -15.41 18.57 9.80
N ASP A 203 -16.40 19.30 10.29
CA ASP A 203 -16.27 20.19 11.46
C ASP A 203 -15.92 19.38 12.72
N GLN A 204 -16.59 18.24 12.95
CA GLN A 204 -16.27 17.33 14.07
C GLN A 204 -14.84 16.77 13.99
N VAL A 205 -14.36 16.39 12.80
CA VAL A 205 -12.98 15.94 12.58
C VAL A 205 -11.99 17.07 12.81
N PHE A 206 -12.34 18.32 12.47
CA PHE A 206 -11.51 19.49 12.75
C PHE A 206 -11.38 19.74 14.26
N ASP A 207 -12.48 19.71 15.01
CA ASP A 207 -12.50 19.86 16.47
C ASP A 207 -11.74 18.73 17.18
N MET A 208 -11.90 17.47 16.73
CA MET A 208 -11.11 16.34 17.23
C MET A 208 -9.60 16.54 17.00
N ASN A 209 -9.20 17.03 15.83
CA ASN A 209 -7.80 17.34 15.54
C ASN A 209 -7.25 18.48 16.41
N LEU A 210 -8.04 19.52 16.68
CA LEU A 210 -7.67 20.59 17.62
C LEU A 210 -7.44 20.04 19.03
N GLY A 211 -8.31 19.15 19.51
CA GLY A 211 -8.14 18.46 20.79
C GLY A 211 -6.85 17.65 20.85
N LEU A 212 -6.61 16.78 19.85
CA LEU A 212 -5.40 15.96 19.75
C LEU A 212 -4.10 16.79 19.69
N MET A 213 -4.10 17.92 18.98
CA MET A 213 -2.95 18.84 18.98
C MET A 213 -2.70 19.46 20.36
N SER A 214 -3.75 19.81 21.11
CA SER A 214 -3.62 20.32 22.48
C SER A 214 -2.98 19.29 23.41
N ASP A 215 -3.44 18.04 23.34
CA ASP A 215 -2.94 16.96 24.19
C ASP A 215 -1.51 16.54 23.82
N LEU A 216 -1.17 16.51 22.53
CA LEU A 216 0.21 16.31 22.07
C LEU A 216 1.14 17.42 22.61
N GLY A 217 0.66 18.67 22.66
CA GLY A 217 1.39 19.79 23.26
C GLY A 217 1.65 19.61 24.76
N LYS A 218 0.67 19.09 25.51
CA LYS A 218 0.81 18.74 26.94
C LYS A 218 1.82 17.61 27.13
N GLU A 219 1.73 16.53 26.35
CA GLU A 219 2.64 15.39 26.45
C GLU A 219 4.09 15.79 26.14
N GLN A 220 4.31 16.65 25.13
CA GLN A 220 5.63 17.22 24.87
C GLN A 220 6.17 18.02 26.06
N LEU A 221 5.33 18.87 26.68
CA LEU A 221 5.73 19.63 27.87
C LEU A 221 6.11 18.70 29.03
N GLU A 222 5.30 17.68 29.33
CA GLU A 222 5.60 16.67 30.35
C GLU A 222 6.90 15.93 30.04
N ARG A 223 7.12 15.52 28.79
CA ARG A 223 8.36 14.85 28.35
C ARG A 223 9.58 15.73 28.59
N THR A 224 9.51 17.05 28.33
CA THR A 224 10.63 17.97 28.64
C THR A 224 10.86 18.14 30.14
N LEU A 225 9.81 18.13 30.97
CA LEU A 225 9.92 18.21 32.42
C LEU A 225 10.52 16.93 33.02
N LEU A 226 10.11 15.77 32.52
CA LEU A 226 10.68 14.47 32.89
C LEU A 226 12.15 14.37 32.47
N GLN A 227 12.51 14.84 31.27
CA GLN A 227 13.90 14.90 30.83
C GLN A 227 14.77 15.77 31.75
N LYS A 228 14.29 16.97 32.12
CA LYS A 228 14.99 17.84 33.09
C LYS A 228 15.19 17.17 34.45
N LYS A 229 14.17 16.47 34.96
CA LYS A 229 14.26 15.67 36.20
C LYS A 229 15.27 14.52 36.07
N HIS A 230 15.28 13.82 34.93
CA HIS A 230 16.25 12.76 34.66
C HIS A 230 17.68 13.30 34.66
N ASP A 231 17.95 14.42 33.99
CA ASP A 231 19.27 15.04 33.94
C ASP A 231 19.72 15.61 35.30
N GLU A 232 18.79 16.04 36.15
CA GLU A 232 19.07 16.40 37.54
C GLU A 232 19.42 15.16 38.40
N LEU A 233 18.65 14.08 38.30
CA LEU A 233 18.93 12.81 38.98
C LEU A 233 20.28 12.22 38.53
N LYS A 234 20.58 12.28 37.24
CA LYS A 234 21.87 11.85 36.65
C LYS A 234 23.04 12.67 37.22
N ARG A 235 22.89 13.98 37.38
CA ARG A 235 23.87 14.86 38.06
C ARG A 235 24.03 14.52 39.54
N LYS A 236 22.91 14.31 40.27
CA LYS A 236 22.92 13.89 41.69
C LYS A 236 23.62 12.55 41.88
N HIS A 237 23.33 11.55 41.04
CA HIS A 237 23.98 10.25 41.05
C HIS A 237 25.49 10.35 40.75
N ALA A 238 25.88 11.13 39.74
CA ALA A 238 27.30 11.37 39.44
C ALA A 238 28.04 12.09 40.59
N SER A 239 27.37 12.98 41.32
CA SER A 239 27.91 13.60 42.54
C SER A 239 28.10 12.55 43.66
N LEU A 240 27.08 11.74 43.94
CA LEU A 240 27.15 10.66 44.94
C LEU A 240 28.25 9.64 44.62
N LEU A 241 28.48 9.30 43.35
CA LEU A 241 29.60 8.44 42.94
C LEU A 241 30.97 9.08 43.22
N LYS A 242 31.12 10.40 43.04
CA LYS A 242 32.35 11.13 43.42
C LYS A 242 32.54 11.15 44.93
N THR A 243 31.48 11.41 45.69
CA THR A 243 31.53 11.43 47.16
C THR A 243 31.84 10.05 47.75
N THR A 244 31.20 8.98 47.26
CA THR A 244 31.44 7.62 47.74
C THR A 244 32.82 7.09 47.35
N SER A 245 33.32 7.41 46.14
CA SER A 245 34.70 7.09 45.76
C SER A 245 35.75 7.88 46.56
N PHE A 246 35.47 9.14 46.92
CA PHE A 246 36.29 9.91 47.86
C PHE A 246 36.40 9.21 49.22
N PHE A 247 35.28 8.88 49.88
CA PHE A 247 35.28 8.18 51.17
C PHE A 247 35.91 6.78 51.10
N ARG A 248 35.72 6.04 50.00
CA ARG A 248 36.40 4.74 49.77
C ARG A 248 37.92 4.91 49.67
N ASN A 249 38.39 5.94 48.95
CA ASN A 249 39.82 6.19 48.80
C ASN A 249 40.44 6.68 50.13
N ASP A 250 39.74 7.51 50.89
CA ASP A 250 40.25 8.08 52.13
C ASP A 250 40.30 7.04 53.28
N SER A 251 39.26 6.21 53.40
CA SER A 251 39.28 5.04 54.29
C SER A 251 40.37 4.02 53.88
N GLY A 252 40.62 3.85 52.58
CA GLY A 252 41.77 3.08 52.08
C GLY A 252 43.11 3.65 52.56
N LYS A 253 43.32 4.97 52.41
CA LYS A 253 44.52 5.68 52.89
C LYS A 253 44.69 5.59 54.41
N MET A 254 43.62 5.76 55.19
CA MET A 254 43.65 5.58 56.64
C MET A 254 44.08 4.16 57.02
N LYS A 255 43.55 3.13 56.33
CA LYS A 255 43.92 1.73 56.57
C LYS A 255 45.39 1.46 56.24
N THR A 256 45.93 2.01 55.14
CA THR A 256 47.35 1.87 54.80
C THR A 256 48.27 2.62 55.78
N ASN A 257 47.87 3.81 56.21
CA ASN A 257 48.63 4.58 57.21
C ASN A 257 48.63 3.90 58.59
N TRP A 258 47.49 3.35 59.03
CA TRP A 258 47.42 2.60 60.28
C TRP A 258 48.31 1.34 60.24
N LEU A 259 48.36 0.64 59.12
CA LEU A 259 49.25 -0.52 58.93
C LEU A 259 50.73 -0.13 58.94
N SER A 260 51.12 0.98 58.30
CA SER A 260 52.52 1.45 58.29
C SER A 260 52.97 1.99 59.65
N GLU A 261 52.11 2.72 60.34
CA GLU A 261 52.29 3.19 61.73
C GLU A 261 52.50 2.01 62.70
N LYS A 262 51.64 0.98 62.61
CA LYS A 262 51.76 -0.25 63.40
C LYS A 262 53.04 -1.01 63.09
N LYS A 263 53.47 -1.07 61.82
CA LYS A 263 54.73 -1.70 61.41
C LYS A 263 55.95 -0.96 61.96
N ARG A 264 55.95 0.38 61.93
CA ARG A 264 57.00 1.22 62.54
C ARG A 264 57.14 1.01 64.04
N LYS A 265 56.01 0.92 64.77
CA LYS A 265 56.01 0.64 66.22
C LYS A 265 56.55 -0.76 66.53
N LEU A 266 56.22 -1.77 65.71
CA LEU A 266 56.83 -3.10 65.83
C LEU A 266 58.36 -3.07 65.65
N THR A 267 58.86 -2.37 64.63
CA THR A 267 60.31 -2.27 64.38
C THR A 267 61.06 -1.52 65.48
N PHE A 268 60.44 -0.55 66.14
CA PHE A 268 61.05 0.15 67.27
C PHE A 268 61.20 -0.78 68.50
N LEU A 269 60.14 -1.53 68.83
CA LEU A 269 60.18 -2.52 69.92
C LEU A 269 61.19 -3.65 69.66
N ASP A 270 61.40 -4.05 68.41
CA ASP A 270 62.41 -5.03 68.04
C ASP A 270 63.84 -4.46 68.12
N ALA A 271 64.03 -3.18 67.77
CA ALA A 271 65.29 -2.47 67.98
C ALA A 271 65.64 -2.35 69.48
N ASP A 272 64.68 -1.97 70.34
CA ASP A 272 64.89 -1.90 71.80
C ASP A 272 65.26 -3.27 72.39
N ARG A 273 64.59 -4.35 71.95
CA ARG A 273 64.96 -5.73 72.34
C ARG A 273 66.39 -6.08 71.92
N ARG A 274 66.82 -5.69 70.72
CA ARG A 274 68.20 -5.90 70.24
C ARG A 274 69.21 -5.14 71.09
N VAL A 275 68.94 -3.87 71.44
CA VAL A 275 69.79 -3.05 72.31
C VAL A 275 69.94 -3.68 73.70
N ILE A 276 68.84 -4.15 74.31
CA ILE A 276 68.87 -4.87 75.60
C ILE A 276 69.71 -6.15 75.51
N THR A 277 69.60 -6.88 74.40
CA THR A 277 70.36 -8.12 74.17
C THR A 277 71.86 -7.84 74.03
N TRP A 278 72.23 -6.83 73.25
CA TRP A 278 73.63 -6.39 73.10
C TRP A 278 74.22 -5.88 74.41
N LYS A 279 73.45 -5.16 75.24
CA LYS A 279 73.93 -4.68 76.54
C LYS A 279 74.32 -5.83 77.46
N LYS A 280 73.44 -6.84 77.60
CA LYS A 280 73.74 -8.07 78.36
C LYS A 280 74.97 -8.82 77.83
N GLN A 281 75.18 -8.78 76.52
CA GLN A 281 76.31 -9.44 75.86
C GLN A 281 77.63 -8.69 76.13
N GLY A 282 77.59 -7.34 76.17
CA GLY A 282 78.70 -6.51 76.61
C GLY A 282 79.06 -6.72 78.08
N GLU A 283 78.06 -6.65 78.97
CA GLU A 283 78.20 -6.91 80.42
C GLU A 283 78.86 -8.29 80.68
N LYS A 284 78.49 -9.32 79.90
CA LYS A 284 79.12 -10.65 79.97
C LYS A 284 80.59 -10.65 79.53
N SER A 285 80.92 -10.00 78.41
CA SER A 285 82.31 -9.91 77.92
C SER A 285 83.21 -9.04 78.81
N GLU A 286 82.64 -8.08 79.54
CA GLU A 286 83.35 -7.27 80.53
C GLU A 286 83.70 -8.12 81.77
N ALA A 287 82.75 -8.86 82.33
CA ALA A 287 83.00 -9.82 83.41
C ALA A 287 84.01 -10.93 83.03
N GLU A 288 83.98 -11.40 81.78
CA GLU A 288 84.99 -12.34 81.25
C GLU A 288 86.40 -11.73 81.18
N ARG A 289 86.53 -10.42 80.88
CA ARG A 289 87.82 -9.70 80.93
C ARG A 289 88.32 -9.50 82.35
N GLU A 290 87.46 -9.09 83.28
CA GLU A 290 87.83 -8.94 84.70
C GLU A 290 88.32 -10.27 85.29
N GLN A 291 87.64 -11.38 84.99
CA GLN A 291 88.07 -12.70 85.44
C GLN A 291 89.42 -13.12 84.81
N ALA A 292 89.69 -12.76 83.56
CA ALA A 292 90.99 -13.01 82.93
C ALA A 292 92.11 -12.14 83.54
N GLN A 293 91.81 -10.89 83.89
CA GLN A 293 92.75 -9.97 84.53
C GLN A 293 93.12 -10.41 85.96
N ALA A 294 92.12 -10.81 86.76
CA ALA A 294 92.35 -11.37 88.09
C ALA A 294 93.20 -12.65 88.06
N LYS A 295 93.00 -13.53 87.06
CA LYS A 295 93.88 -14.70 86.84
C LYS A 295 95.32 -14.30 86.53
N LEU A 296 95.51 -13.31 85.66
CA LEU A 296 96.84 -12.81 85.29
C LEU A 296 97.58 -12.19 86.49
N GLU A 297 96.88 -11.50 87.39
CA GLU A 297 97.47 -10.94 88.61
C GLU A 297 97.87 -12.03 89.62
N ALA A 298 96.99 -13.00 89.88
CA ALA A 298 97.32 -14.16 90.73
C ALA A 298 98.51 -14.97 90.18
N GLU A 299 98.71 -15.01 88.87
CA GLU A 299 99.86 -15.68 88.23
C GLU A 299 101.15 -14.84 88.29
N LYS A 300 101.05 -13.50 88.27
CA LYS A 300 102.17 -12.60 88.58
C LYS A 300 102.63 -12.72 90.03
N GLU A 301 101.71 -12.79 91.00
CA GLU A 301 102.04 -12.97 92.42
C GLU A 301 102.76 -14.30 92.68
N LYS A 302 102.30 -15.41 92.06
CA LYS A 302 103.01 -16.70 92.10
C LYS A 302 104.44 -16.57 91.56
N ASN A 303 104.62 -15.92 90.42
CA ASN A 303 105.94 -15.72 89.83
C ASN A 303 106.86 -14.82 90.69
N GLN A 304 106.32 -13.78 91.35
CA GLN A 304 107.08 -13.01 92.34
C GLN A 304 107.48 -13.86 93.55
N THR A 305 106.58 -14.72 94.04
CA THR A 305 106.87 -15.62 95.17
C THR A 305 108.04 -16.56 94.84
N ILE A 306 108.04 -17.15 93.63
CA ILE A 306 109.14 -18.00 93.11
C ILE A 306 110.45 -17.21 92.97
N GLN A 307 110.41 -15.93 92.54
CA GLN A 307 111.62 -15.10 92.50
C GLN A 307 112.17 -14.76 93.89
N ILE A 308 111.31 -14.60 94.90
CA ILE A 308 111.72 -14.38 96.31
C ILE A 308 112.36 -15.65 96.89
N GLU A 309 111.85 -16.84 96.55
CA GLU A 309 112.51 -18.10 96.94
C GLU A 309 113.86 -18.30 96.24
N ASN A 310 113.95 -18.04 94.93
CA ASN A 310 115.21 -18.14 94.18
C ASN A 310 116.28 -17.15 94.69
N THR A 311 115.90 -15.92 95.07
CA THR A 311 116.85 -14.98 95.68
C THR A 311 117.28 -15.40 97.09
N ARG A 312 116.39 -15.97 97.91
CA ARG A 312 116.75 -16.60 99.19
C ARG A 312 117.68 -17.81 99.03
N ALA A 313 117.54 -18.58 97.95
CA ALA A 313 118.44 -19.70 97.65
C ALA A 313 119.87 -19.22 97.31
N ASN A 314 120.00 -18.16 96.49
CA ASN A 314 121.30 -17.60 96.09
C ASN A 314 122.10 -16.98 97.25
N ILE A 315 121.43 -16.44 98.28
CA ILE A 315 122.09 -15.86 99.47
C ILE A 315 122.74 -16.94 100.37
N ARG A 316 122.55 -18.24 100.07
CA ARG A 316 123.00 -19.36 100.92
C ARG A 316 124.29 -20.05 100.43
N ILE A 317 124.98 -19.50 99.42
CA ILE A 317 126.11 -20.14 98.71
C ILE A 317 127.37 -19.25 98.62
N GLN A 318 127.38 -18.04 99.18
CA GLN A 318 128.57 -17.18 99.34
C GLN A 318 128.66 -16.60 100.76
#